data_AF-A0A7C2TA04-F1
#
_entry.id   AF-A0A7C2TA04-F1
#
_cell.length_a   1.000
_cell.length_b   1.000
_cell.length_c   1.000
_cell.angle_alpha   90.00
_cell.angle_beta   90.00
_cell.angle_gamma   90.00
#
_symmetry.space_group_name_H-M   'P 1'
#
loop_
_entity.id
_entity.type
_entity.pdbx_description
1 polymer ?
#
loop_
_entity_poly.entity_id
_entity_poly.type
_entity_poly.pdbx_seq_one_letter_code
_entity_poly.pdbx_strand_id
1 'polypeptide(L)'
;MYTYLRMSKDKNNGFNIKDYILYFTTVLLLMLIYLYLGNFGKIFGPVSPATEKIAFIYMVTYYAAGVIFSLFVGALIYFTIRFWDRGEKDGVS
;
A
#
# COMPACT_ATOMS: atom_id res chain seq x y z
N MET A 1 14.49 -32.24 20.05
CA MET A 1 13.62 -31.82 21.18
C MET A 1 13.75 -30.33 21.54
N TYR A 2 14.74 -29.58 21.04
CA TYR A 2 14.86 -28.12 21.26
C TYR A 2 14.04 -27.24 20.30
N THR A 3 13.60 -27.78 19.15
CA THR A 3 12.90 -27.01 18.11
C THR A 3 11.48 -26.59 18.52
N TYR A 4 10.79 -27.42 19.32
CA TYR A 4 9.41 -27.16 19.76
C TYR A 4 9.30 -26.05 20.81
N LEU A 5 10.35 -25.82 21.60
CA LEU A 5 10.34 -24.78 22.65
C LEU A 5 10.55 -23.37 22.08
N ARG A 6 11.16 -23.25 20.90
CA ARG A 6 11.33 -21.95 20.20
C ARG A 6 10.01 -21.47 19.59
N MET A 7 9.18 -22.38 19.08
CA MET A 7 7.86 -22.08 18.51
C MET A 7 6.83 -21.59 19.54
N SER A 8 6.93 -22.04 20.80
CA SER A 8 6.01 -21.62 21.87
C SER A 8 6.26 -20.19 22.38
N LYS A 9 7.44 -19.61 22.14
CA LYS A 9 7.82 -18.29 22.66
C LYS A 9 7.48 -17.14 21.71
N ASP A 10 6.75 -17.43 20.62
CA ASP A 10 6.30 -16.45 19.64
C ASP A 10 4.80 -16.17 19.70
N LYS A 11 4.20 -16.38 20.88
CA LYS A 11 2.75 -16.24 21.11
C LYS A 11 2.25 -14.78 21.10
N ASN A 12 3.14 -13.81 20.91
CA ASN A 12 2.84 -12.37 20.89
C ASN A 12 3.16 -11.69 19.53
N ASN A 13 3.19 -12.45 18.43
CA ASN A 13 3.41 -11.93 17.07
C ASN A 13 2.12 -11.69 16.25
N GLY A 14 0.98 -11.50 16.93
CA GLY A 14 -0.25 -11.05 16.26
C GLY A 14 -0.10 -9.61 15.76
N PHE A 15 -0.79 -9.27 14.66
CA PHE A 15 -0.85 -7.90 14.15
C PHE A 15 -1.27 -6.93 15.26
N ASN A 16 -0.39 -6.01 15.64
CA ASN A 16 -0.70 -5.01 16.65
C ASN A 16 -1.52 -3.88 16.01
N ILE A 17 -2.36 -3.17 16.78
CA ILE A 17 -3.08 -1.99 16.29
C ILE A 17 -2.13 -0.96 15.66
N LYS A 18 -0.90 -0.86 16.19
CA LYS A 18 0.15 0.00 15.64
C LYS A 18 0.57 -0.40 14.22
N ASP A 19 0.59 -1.69 13.92
CA ASP A 19 0.94 -2.21 12.60
C ASP A 19 -0.16 -1.85 11.57
N TYR A 20 -1.43 -1.95 11.98
CA TYR A 20 -2.56 -1.51 11.14
C TYR A 20 -2.53 -0.01 10.89
N ILE A 21 -2.23 0.80 11.91
CA ILE A 21 -2.10 2.26 11.76
C ILE A 21 -0.95 2.58 10.79
N LEU A 22 0.22 1.98 10.98
CA LEU A 22 1.37 2.22 10.10
C LEU A 22 1.06 1.85 8.64
N TYR A 23 0.46 0.68 8.41
CA TYR A 23 0.06 0.25 7.08
C TYR A 23 -0.98 1.20 6.47
N PHE A 24 -2.04 1.52 7.22
CA PHE A 24 -3.11 2.40 6.75
C PHE A 24 -2.60 3.81 6.42
N THR A 25 -1.74 4.38 7.27
CA THR A 25 -1.11 5.68 7.01
C THR A 25 -0.23 5.63 5.77
N THR A 26 0.52 4.54 5.55
CA THR A 26 1.36 4.36 4.36
C THR A 26 0.50 4.32 3.08
N VAL A 27 -0.58 3.53 3.08
CA VAL A 27 -1.52 3.45 1.95
C VAL A 27 -2.16 4.82 1.69
N LEU A 28 -2.63 5.49 2.74
CA LEU A 28 -3.28 6.79 2.61
C LEU A 28 -2.33 7.86 2.05
N LEU A 29 -1.08 7.90 2.52
CA LEU A 29 -0.06 8.81 1.99
C LEU A 29 0.26 8.53 0.52
N LEU A 30 0.46 7.26 0.15
CA LEU A 30 0.69 6.88 -1.24
C LEU A 30 -0.48 7.26 -2.15
N MET A 31 -1.72 7.05 -1.68
CA MET A 31 -2.91 7.44 -2.41
C MET A 31 -2.97 8.96 -2.62
N LEU A 32 -2.71 9.75 -1.58
CA LEU A 32 -2.68 11.21 -1.68
C LEU A 32 -1.59 11.71 -2.63
N ILE A 33 -0.39 11.13 -2.56
CA ILE A 33 0.72 11.46 -3.47
C ILE A 33 0.32 11.13 -4.92
N TYR A 34 -0.24 9.94 -5.15
CA TYR A 34 -0.70 9.53 -6.48
C TYR A 34 -1.75 10.49 -7.03
N LEU A 35 -2.78 10.81 -6.24
CA LEU A 35 -3.84 11.74 -6.66
C LEU A 35 -3.30 13.14 -6.95
N TYR A 36 -2.38 13.62 -6.12
CA TYR A 36 -1.75 14.92 -6.30
C TYR A 36 -0.92 14.97 -7.59
N LEU A 37 -0.07 13.97 -7.84
CA LEU A 37 0.81 13.93 -9.00
C LEU A 37 0.04 13.86 -10.34
N GLY A 38 -1.07 13.14 -10.40
CA GLY A 38 -1.90 13.12 -11.61
C GLY A 38 -3.09 14.08 -11.57
N ASN A 39 -3.02 15.16 -10.76
CA ASN A 39 -4.00 16.24 -10.75
C ASN A 39 -5.46 15.73 -10.64
N PHE A 40 -5.69 14.73 -9.80
CA PHE A 40 -6.99 14.09 -9.59
C PHE A 40 -7.64 13.52 -10.86
N GLY A 41 -6.83 13.06 -11.82
CA GLY A 41 -7.34 12.47 -13.07
C GLY A 41 -7.98 13.50 -14.01
N LYS A 42 -7.76 14.80 -13.78
CA LYS A 42 -8.25 15.86 -14.67
C LYS A 42 -7.50 15.83 -15.99
N ILE A 43 -8.21 15.48 -17.05
CA ILE A 43 -7.77 15.66 -18.43
C ILE A 43 -8.15 17.08 -18.88
N PHE A 44 -7.38 17.67 -19.79
CA PHE A 44 -7.67 18.98 -20.39
C PHE A 44 -9.15 19.06 -20.84
N GLY A 45 -9.77 20.24 -20.62
CA GLY A 45 -11.23 20.41 -20.61
C GLY A 45 -11.96 19.80 -21.82
N PRO A 46 -13.15 19.19 -21.61
CA PRO A 46 -13.86 18.49 -22.67
C PRO A 46 -14.25 19.44 -23.80
N VAL A 47 -13.72 19.18 -25.00
CA VAL A 47 -13.96 19.96 -26.23
C VAL A 47 -15.26 19.57 -26.93
N SER A 48 -15.87 18.44 -26.55
CA SER A 48 -17.14 17.95 -27.10
C SER A 48 -17.93 17.12 -26.09
N PRO A 49 -19.25 16.93 -26.27
CA PRO A 49 -20.07 16.06 -25.40
C PRO A 49 -19.61 14.59 -25.36
N ALA A 50 -19.00 14.10 -26.44
CA ALA A 50 -18.42 12.76 -26.48
C ALA A 50 -17.15 12.68 -25.61
N THR A 51 -16.34 13.74 -25.60
CA THR A 51 -15.13 13.85 -24.77
C THR A 51 -15.47 13.88 -23.27
N GLU A 52 -16.61 14.42 -22.87
CA GLU A 52 -17.05 14.47 -21.48
C GLU A 52 -17.27 13.06 -20.89
N LYS A 53 -17.94 12.17 -21.63
CA LYS A 53 -18.14 10.78 -21.18
C LYS A 53 -16.81 10.02 -21.03
N ILE A 54 -15.89 10.22 -21.97
CA ILE A 54 -14.57 9.59 -21.91
C ILE A 54 -13.76 10.14 -20.73
N ALA A 55 -13.83 11.45 -20.47
CA ALA A 55 -13.16 12.07 -19.35
C ALA A 55 -13.67 11.53 -18.00
N PHE A 56 -14.99 11.33 -17.86
CA PHE A 56 -15.56 10.72 -16.67
C PHE A 56 -15.06 9.29 -16.45
N ILE A 57 -15.11 8.44 -17.48
CA ILE A 57 -14.64 7.05 -17.38
C ILE A 57 -13.16 7.01 -17.00
N TYR A 58 -12.34 7.83 -17.65
CA TYR A 58 -10.91 7.93 -17.33
C TYR A 58 -10.68 8.38 -15.88
N MET A 59 -11.40 9.38 -15.39
CA MET A 59 -11.28 9.86 -14.01
C MET A 59 -11.63 8.75 -13.00
N VAL A 60 -12.67 7.97 -13.27
CA VAL A 60 -13.03 6.80 -12.45
C VAL A 60 -11.93 5.75 -12.49
N THR A 61 -11.43 5.40 -13.68
CA THR A 61 -10.32 4.44 -13.83
C THR A 61 -9.06 4.93 -13.13
N TYR A 62 -8.75 6.22 -13.20
CA TYR A 62 -7.61 6.83 -12.54
C TYR A 62 -7.68 6.65 -11.02
N TYR A 63 -8.85 6.88 -10.41
CA TYR A 63 -9.05 6.65 -8.98
C TYR A 63 -8.96 5.18 -8.60
N ALA A 64 -9.57 4.28 -9.38
CA ALA A 64 -9.48 2.84 -9.13
C ALA A 64 -8.01 2.36 -9.19
N ALA A 65 -7.25 2.82 -10.19
CA ALA A 65 -5.83 2.52 -10.31
C ALA A 65 -5.03 3.05 -9.10
N GLY A 66 -5.30 4.27 -8.64
CA GLY A 66 -4.65 4.85 -7.46
C GLY A 66 -4.91 4.05 -6.18
N VAL A 67 -6.15 3.62 -5.96
CA VAL A 67 -6.53 2.77 -4.82
C VAL A 67 -5.76 1.44 -4.87
N ILE A 68 -5.80 0.73 -6.00
CA ILE A 68 -5.11 -0.55 -6.17
C ILE A 68 -3.59 -0.37 -5.99
N PHE A 69 -3.00 0.63 -6.65
CA PHE A 69 -1.58 0.95 -6.53
C PHE A 69 -1.18 1.18 -5.08
N SER A 70 -1.90 2.04 -4.37
CA SER A 70 -1.58 2.39 -2.99
C SER A 70 -1.66 1.19 -2.02
N LEU A 71 -2.63 0.30 -2.22
CA LEU A 71 -2.76 -0.93 -1.43
C LEU A 71 -1.58 -1.89 -1.68
N PHE A 72 -1.26 -2.15 -2.95
CA PHE A 72 -0.17 -3.07 -3.32
C PHE A 72 1.19 -2.54 -2.89
N VAL A 73 1.51 -1.29 -3.25
CA VAL A 73 2.80 -0.68 -2.90
C VAL A 73 2.90 -0.44 -1.40
N GLY A 74 1.81 -0.02 -0.75
CA GLY A 74 1.76 0.12 0.70
C GLY A 74 2.04 -1.19 1.42
N ALA A 75 1.53 -2.32 0.89
CA ALA A 75 1.79 -3.63 1.48
C ALA A 75 3.26 -4.03 1.32
N LEU A 76 3.86 -3.78 0.15
CA LEU A 76 5.29 -4.02 -0.07
C LEU A 76 6.17 -3.20 0.86
N ILE A 77 5.87 -1.91 1.04
CA ILE A 77 6.61 -1.04 1.97
C ILE A 77 6.47 -1.56 3.40
N TYR A 78 5.24 -1.87 3.83
CA TYR A 78 5.01 -2.39 5.17
C TYR A 78 5.76 -3.71 5.43
N PHE A 79 5.72 -4.66 4.48
CA PHE A 79 6.44 -5.91 4.61
C PHE A 79 7.94 -5.70 4.63
N THR A 80 8.45 -4.80 3.79
CA THR A 80 9.87 -4.43 3.78
C THR A 80 10.25 -3.94 5.17
N ILE A 81 9.58 -2.92 5.72
CA ILE A 81 9.90 -2.36 7.04
C ILE A 81 9.79 -3.41 8.15
N ARG A 82 8.74 -4.25 8.13
CA ARG A 82 8.48 -5.22 9.19
C ARG A 82 9.49 -6.37 9.22
N PHE A 83 9.96 -6.79 8.05
CA PHE A 83 10.78 -7.99 7.91
C PHE A 83 12.24 -7.72 7.54
N TRP A 84 12.61 -6.47 7.25
CA TRP A 84 13.98 -6.05 6.92
C TRP A 84 15.02 -6.59 7.91
N ASP A 85 14.88 -6.24 9.20
CA ASP A 85 15.83 -6.63 10.25
C ASP A 85 15.76 -8.11 10.65
N ARG A 86 14.68 -8.82 10.26
CA ARG A 86 14.52 -10.24 10.60
C ARG A 86 15.29 -11.15 9.64
N GLY A 87 15.56 -10.71 8.41
CA GLY A 87 16.39 -11.46 7.46
C GLY A 87 17.88 -11.49 7.84
N GLU A 88 18.38 -10.44 8.51
CA GLU A 88 19.81 -10.31 8.82
C GLU A 88 20.25 -11.18 10.02
N LYS A 89 19.34 -11.48 10.94
CA LYS A 89 19.62 -12.28 12.16
C LYS A 89 19.74 -13.79 11.89
N ASP A 90 19.33 -14.25 10.73
CA ASP A 90 19.39 -15.66 10.34
C ASP A 90 20.62 -15.98 9.45
N GLY A 91 21.41 -14.97 9.07
CA GLY A 91 22.58 -15.09 8.17
C GLY A 91 23.95 -15.06 8.85
N VAL A 92 24.00 -14.91 10.18
CA VAL A 92 25.25 -14.96 10.97
C VAL A 92 25.10 -16.05 12.03
N SER A 93 25.32 -17.29 11.61
CA SER A 93 25.58 -18.44 12.50
C SER A 93 27.08 -18.58 12.74
#